data_AF-A0A0L6Z8D6-F1
#
_entry.id   AF-A0A0L6Z8D6-F1
#
_cell.length_a   1.000
_cell.length_b   1.000
_cell.length_c   1.000
_cell.angle_alpha   90.00
_cell.angle_beta   90.00
_cell.angle_gamma   90.00
#
_symmetry.space_group_name_H-M   'P 1'
#
loop_
_entity.id
_entity.type
_entity.pdbx_description
1 polymer ?
#
loop_
_entity_poly.entity_id
_entity_poly.type
_entity_poly.pdbx_seq_one_letter_code
_entity_poly.pdbx_strand_id
1 'polypeptide(L)'
;MQPEIIERINNGPTEEYFREYNRINEKLDSIVMSCVKYIEAKGFNAIGQTTTFVTSDDNLTTSLPHKTVATRAGLGWIGKSALLITPQYGSAIRLSSIITDMPLPIDSPINESKCGDCINHTFEPLRSNKVVFINKK
;
A
#
# COMPACT_ATOMS: atom_id res chain seq x y z
N MET A 1 -7.80 1.51 10.40
CA MET A 1 -8.53 0.34 10.92
C MET A 1 -8.35 0.33 12.41
N GLN A 2 -9.41 0.10 13.18
CA GLN A 2 -9.33 0.04 14.64
C GLN A 2 -8.79 -1.33 15.09
N PRO A 3 -7.87 -1.43 16.07
CA PRO A 3 -7.30 -2.71 16.52
C PRO A 3 -8.33 -3.71 16.99
N GLU A 4 -9.33 -3.22 17.71
CA GLU A 4 -10.39 -4.00 18.34
C GLU A 4 -11.21 -4.77 17.30
N ILE A 5 -11.40 -4.18 16.11
CA ILE A 5 -12.14 -4.80 15.00
C ILE A 5 -11.34 -5.96 14.38
N ILE A 6 -10.00 -5.84 14.34
CA ILE A 6 -9.13 -6.91 13.85
C ILE A 6 -9.04 -8.06 14.85
N GLU A 7 -8.92 -7.74 16.14
CA GLU A 7 -8.80 -8.73 17.22
C GLU A 7 -10.04 -9.63 17.36
N ARG A 8 -11.21 -9.15 16.88
CA ARG A 8 -12.47 -9.91 16.88
C ARG A 8 -12.60 -10.89 15.70
N ILE A 9 -11.68 -10.88 14.75
CA ILE A 9 -11.70 -11.80 13.60
C ILE A 9 -11.24 -13.18 14.08
N ASN A 10 -12.17 -14.13 14.18
CA ASN A 10 -11.87 -15.53 14.50
C ASN A 10 -12.04 -16.43 13.27
N ASN A 11 -13.28 -16.59 12.79
CA ASN A 11 -13.62 -17.50 11.68
C ASN A 11 -13.88 -16.76 10.36
N GLY A 12 -13.08 -15.73 10.10
CA GLY A 12 -13.16 -14.92 8.87
C GLY A 12 -13.74 -13.52 9.08
N PRO A 13 -13.83 -12.73 7.99
CA PRO A 13 -14.22 -11.33 8.03
C PRO A 13 -15.59 -11.12 8.67
N THR A 14 -15.67 -10.20 9.63
CA THR A 14 -16.95 -9.73 10.18
C THR A 14 -17.54 -8.62 9.31
N GLU A 15 -18.84 -8.36 9.45
CA GLU A 15 -19.47 -7.22 8.78
C GLU A 15 -18.82 -5.88 9.20
N GLU A 16 -18.49 -5.75 10.49
CA GLU A 16 -17.77 -4.61 11.05
C GLU A 16 -16.39 -4.43 10.39
N TYR A 17 -15.64 -5.53 10.22
CA TYR A 17 -14.39 -5.51 9.46
C TYR A 17 -14.60 -5.07 8.02
N PHE A 18 -15.63 -5.58 7.34
CA PHE A 18 -15.90 -5.23 5.94
C PHE A 18 -16.25 -3.75 5.77
N ARG A 19 -17.05 -3.19 6.68
CA ARG A 19 -17.37 -1.75 6.70
C ARG A 19 -16.12 -0.91 6.89
N GLU A 20 -15.28 -1.24 7.86
CA GLU A 20 -14.01 -0.54 8.06
C GLU A 20 -13.05 -0.70 6.89
N TYR A 21 -13.01 -1.89 6.31
CA TYR A 21 -12.19 -2.19 5.14
C TYR A 21 -12.54 -1.25 3.99
N ASN A 22 -13.82 -1.15 3.65
CA ASN A 22 -14.31 -0.25 2.60
C ASN A 22 -14.07 1.21 2.95
N ARG A 23 -14.43 1.65 4.16
CA ARG A 23 -14.23 3.04 4.60
C ARG A 23 -12.79 3.52 4.46
N ILE A 24 -11.83 2.67 4.82
CA ILE A 24 -10.40 3.05 4.73
C ILE A 24 -9.92 3.04 3.28
N ASN A 25 -10.40 2.10 2.47
CA ASN A 25 -10.08 2.05 1.05
C ASN A 25 -10.66 3.25 0.28
N GLU A 26 -11.91 3.63 0.55
CA GLU A 26 -12.51 4.87 0.00
C GLU A 26 -11.69 6.11 0.40
N LYS A 27 -11.23 6.17 1.65
CA LYS A 27 -10.36 7.27 2.09
C LYS A 27 -9.02 7.25 1.35
N LEU A 28 -8.43 6.08 1.14
CA LEU A 28 -7.18 5.94 0.39
C LEU A 28 -7.36 6.37 -1.07
N ASP A 29 -8.46 5.95 -1.70
CA ASP A 29 -8.81 6.32 -3.07
C ASP A 29 -9.05 7.82 -3.21
N SER A 30 -9.71 8.45 -2.24
CA SER A 30 -9.87 9.91 -2.21
C SER A 30 -8.53 10.65 -2.17
N ILE A 31 -7.58 10.17 -1.36
CA ILE A 31 -6.22 10.76 -1.31
C ILE A 31 -5.51 10.59 -2.65
N VAL A 32 -5.55 9.38 -3.22
CA VAL A 32 -4.95 9.07 -4.53
C VAL A 32 -5.51 9.98 -5.62
N MET A 33 -6.84 10.12 -5.69
CA MET A 33 -7.49 10.98 -6.68
C MET A 33 -7.19 12.47 -6.46
N SER A 34 -6.99 12.89 -5.22
CA SER A 34 -6.57 14.26 -4.92
C SER A 34 -5.16 14.53 -5.41
N CYS A 35 -4.24 13.56 -5.25
CA CYS A 35 -2.89 13.64 -5.81
C CYS A 35 -2.89 13.61 -7.34
N VAL A 36 -3.69 12.76 -7.98
CA VAL A 36 -3.85 12.74 -9.45
C VAL A 36 -4.28 14.11 -9.97
N LYS A 37 -5.36 14.68 -9.41
CA LYS A 37 -5.85 16.02 -9.78
C LYS A 37 -4.78 17.10 -9.60
N TYR A 38 -4.01 17.03 -8.51
CA TYR A 38 -2.92 17.96 -8.26
C TYR A 38 -1.82 17.86 -9.33
N ILE A 39 -1.43 16.65 -9.72
CA ILE A 39 -0.42 16.41 -10.74
C ILE A 39 -0.91 16.89 -12.12
N GLU A 40 -2.16 16.58 -12.48
CA GLU A 40 -2.79 17.03 -13.72
C GLU A 40 -2.89 18.56 -13.79
N ALA A 41 -3.24 19.22 -12.69
CA ALA A 41 -3.26 20.68 -12.59
C ALA A 41 -1.87 21.32 -12.76
N LYS A 42 -0.79 20.54 -12.61
CA LYS A 42 0.59 20.97 -12.89
C LYS A 42 1.02 20.70 -14.34
N GLY A 43 0.14 20.15 -15.18
CA GLY A 43 0.40 19.88 -16.59
C GLY A 43 1.04 18.52 -16.89
N PHE A 44 0.99 17.59 -15.94
CA PHE A 44 1.56 16.24 -16.06
C PHE A 44 0.46 15.17 -16.13
N ASN A 45 0.78 14.02 -16.70
CA ASN A 45 -0.12 12.88 -16.74
C ASN A 45 -0.06 12.12 -15.41
N ALA A 46 -1.19 11.65 -14.90
CA ALA A 46 -1.25 10.82 -13.71
C ALA A 46 -2.36 9.76 -13.79
N ILE A 47 -2.06 8.54 -13.33
CA ILE A 47 -3.01 7.44 -13.22
C ILE A 47 -2.93 6.88 -11.80
N GLY A 48 -4.02 6.99 -11.05
CA GLY A 48 -4.14 6.41 -9.72
C GLY A 48 -4.57 4.95 -9.78
N GLN A 49 -3.83 4.06 -9.12
CA GLN A 49 -4.22 2.67 -8.91
C GLN A 49 -5.14 2.56 -7.68
N THR A 50 -6.38 3.00 -7.82
CA THR A 50 -7.43 2.89 -6.80
C THR A 50 -8.01 1.48 -6.74
N THR A 51 -8.82 1.20 -5.72
CA THR A 51 -9.46 -0.13 -5.58
C THR A 51 -10.29 -0.54 -6.79
N THR A 52 -10.90 0.42 -7.50
CA THR A 52 -11.64 0.20 -8.75
C THR A 52 -10.73 -0.10 -9.95
N PHE A 53 -9.49 0.40 -9.94
CA PHE A 53 -8.56 0.28 -11.07
C PHE A 53 -7.70 -0.97 -10.98
N VAL A 54 -7.52 -1.52 -9.77
CA VAL A 54 -6.87 -2.82 -9.56
C VAL A 54 -7.93 -3.92 -9.77
N THR A 55 -8.33 -4.13 -11.02
CA THR A 55 -9.08 -5.34 -11.39
C THR A 55 -8.12 -6.52 -11.39
N SER A 56 -8.34 -7.44 -10.46
CA SER A 56 -7.85 -8.81 -10.53
C SER A 56 -8.44 -9.49 -11.77
N ASP A 57 -7.60 -10.06 -12.61
CA ASP A 57 -8.06 -11.15 -13.49
C ASP A 57 -8.54 -12.34 -12.63
N ASP A 58 -9.05 -13.41 -13.25
CA ASP A 58 -9.50 -14.61 -12.52
C ASP A 58 -8.39 -15.22 -11.64
N ASN A 59 -7.13 -14.83 -11.87
CA ASN A 59 -5.95 -15.27 -11.11
C ASN A 59 -5.51 -14.29 -10.01
N LEU A 60 -6.28 -13.23 -9.73
CA LEU A 60 -5.94 -12.20 -8.74
C LEU A 60 -4.59 -11.51 -9.01
N THR A 61 -4.19 -11.40 -10.27
CA THR A 61 -2.94 -10.75 -10.67
C THR A 61 -3.15 -9.29 -11.04
N THR A 62 -2.09 -8.50 -10.91
CA THR A 62 -2.04 -7.11 -11.37
C THR A 62 -0.69 -6.88 -12.07
N SER A 63 -0.70 -6.07 -13.13
CA SER A 63 0.52 -5.69 -13.84
C SER A 63 1.47 -4.87 -12.98
N LEU A 64 0.97 -4.23 -11.91
CA LEU A 64 1.74 -3.34 -11.05
C LEU A 64 1.44 -3.55 -9.56
N PRO A 65 2.02 -4.60 -8.94
CA PRO A 65 1.79 -4.91 -7.54
C PRO A 65 2.33 -3.83 -6.60
N HIS A 66 1.47 -3.30 -5.72
CA HIS A 66 1.84 -2.22 -4.78
C HIS A 66 3.03 -2.57 -3.88
N LYS A 67 3.15 -3.83 -3.44
CA LYS A 67 4.26 -4.27 -2.59
C LYS A 67 5.60 -4.12 -3.32
N THR A 68 5.66 -4.51 -4.59
CA THR A 68 6.85 -4.38 -5.44
C THR A 68 7.19 -2.93 -5.73
N VAL A 69 6.18 -2.09 -5.93
CA VAL A 69 6.37 -0.65 -6.11
C VAL A 69 6.97 -0.03 -4.84
N ALA A 70 6.45 -0.39 -3.67
CA ALA A 70 6.89 0.16 -2.40
C ALA A 70 8.33 -0.23 -2.02
N THR A 71 8.77 -1.45 -2.31
CA THR A 71 10.19 -1.83 -2.12
C THR A 71 11.11 -1.05 -3.06
N ARG A 72 10.70 -0.86 -4.31
CA ARG A 72 11.43 -0.04 -5.30
C ARG A 72 11.51 1.44 -4.91
N ALA A 73 10.48 1.95 -4.26
CA ALA A 73 10.43 3.31 -3.72
C ALA A 73 11.10 3.44 -2.33
N GLY A 74 11.84 2.43 -1.86
CA GLY A 74 12.58 2.49 -0.61
C GLY A 74 11.72 2.52 0.67
N LEU A 75 10.42 2.20 0.58
CA LEU A 75 9.51 2.30 1.74
C LEU A 75 9.66 1.16 2.74
N GLY A 76 10.16 0.00 2.30
CA GLY A 76 10.25 -1.19 3.13
C GLY A 76 10.77 -2.41 2.39
N TRP A 77 10.70 -3.56 3.04
CA TRP A 77 11.13 -4.86 2.49
C TRP A 77 10.00 -5.89 2.61
N ILE A 78 10.09 -6.99 1.86
CA ILE A 78 9.16 -8.11 2.00
C ILE A 78 9.61 -8.98 3.18
N GLY A 79 8.72 -9.12 4.17
CA GLY A 79 8.96 -9.95 5.34
C GLY A 79 8.65 -11.42 5.13
N LYS A 80 8.94 -12.25 6.15
CA LYS A 80 8.61 -13.69 6.16
C LYS A 80 7.11 -13.96 6.02
N SER A 81 6.25 -13.02 6.41
CA SER A 81 4.79 -13.06 6.22
C SER A 81 4.33 -12.75 4.79
N ALA A 82 5.26 -12.54 3.85
CA ALA A 82 5.02 -12.09 2.48
C ALA A 82 4.31 -10.72 2.36
N LEU A 83 4.24 -9.96 3.47
CA LEU A 83 3.77 -8.57 3.51
C LEU A 83 4.95 -7.61 3.40
N LEU A 84 4.67 -6.39 2.94
CA LEU A 84 5.63 -5.29 3.05
C LEU A 84 5.76 -4.90 4.53
N ILE A 85 6.98 -4.78 5.02
CA ILE A 85 7.31 -4.27 6.34
C ILE A 85 8.00 -2.92 6.17
N THR A 86 7.48 -1.90 6.84
CA THR A 86 8.11 -0.58 6.93
C THR A 86 8.76 -0.42 8.31
N PRO A 87 9.88 0.32 8.43
CA PRO A 87 10.51 0.55 9.73
C PRO A 87 9.58 1.18 10.77
N GLN A 88 8.66 2.06 10.35
CA GLN A 88 7.84 2.86 11.25
C GLN A 88 6.47 2.24 11.59
N TYR A 89 5.90 1.44 10.70
CA TYR A 89 4.51 0.96 10.82
C TYR A 89 4.38 -0.56 10.73
N GLY A 90 5.51 -1.27 10.66
CA GLY A 90 5.52 -2.71 10.42
C GLY A 90 4.77 -3.06 9.13
N SER A 91 3.99 -4.14 9.16
CA SER A 91 3.15 -4.60 8.05
C SER A 91 1.70 -4.12 8.11
N ALA A 92 1.31 -3.36 9.13
CA ALA A 92 -0.06 -2.91 9.35
C ALA A 92 -0.40 -1.64 8.54
N ILE A 93 -0.16 -1.69 7.23
CA ILE A 93 -0.29 -0.56 6.31
C ILE A 93 -1.21 -0.89 5.13
N ARG A 94 -1.84 0.15 4.58
CA ARG A 94 -2.49 0.09 3.26
C ARG A 94 -1.68 0.88 2.26
N LEU A 95 -1.60 0.34 1.05
CA LEU A 95 -0.81 0.88 -0.05
C LEU A 95 -1.71 1.15 -1.24
N SER A 96 -1.44 2.25 -1.92
CA SER A 96 -1.86 2.50 -3.30
C SER A 96 -0.70 3.15 -4.06
N SER A 97 -0.81 3.21 -5.38
CA SER A 97 0.24 3.78 -6.23
C SER A 97 -0.32 4.72 -7.29
N ILE A 98 0.49 5.70 -7.69
CA ILE A 98 0.18 6.61 -8.79
C ILE A 98 1.29 6.50 -9.82
N ILE A 99 0.94 6.32 -11.08
CA ILE A 99 1.87 6.37 -12.22
C ILE A 99 1.81 7.78 -12.80
N THR A 100 2.94 8.44 -13.00
CA THR A 100 3.01 9.80 -13.54
C THR A 100 4.29 10.05 -14.34
N ASP A 101 4.28 11.04 -15.23
CA ASP A 101 5.47 11.59 -15.90
C ASP A 101 6.00 12.88 -15.21
N MET A 102 5.41 13.26 -14.07
CA MET A 102 5.90 14.37 -13.27
C MET A 102 7.31 14.07 -12.74
N PRO A 103 8.29 14.99 -12.88
CA PRO A 103 9.63 14.79 -12.38
C PRO A 103 9.63 14.81 -10.84
N LEU A 104 9.74 13.61 -10.25
CA LEU A 104 9.81 13.40 -8.81
C LEU A 104 11.19 12.86 -8.40
N PRO A 105 11.68 13.20 -7.20
CA PRO A 105 12.85 12.54 -6.62
C PRO A 105 12.66 11.03 -6.57
N ILE A 106 13.72 10.27 -6.85
CA ILE A 106 13.71 8.81 -6.86
C ILE A 106 14.50 8.32 -5.64
N ASP A 107 13.87 7.47 -4.84
CA ASP A 107 14.51 6.82 -3.70
C ASP A 107 15.27 5.55 -4.13
N SER A 108 16.19 5.10 -3.26
CA SER A 108 16.92 3.86 -3.48
C SER A 108 16.06 2.63 -3.15
N PRO A 109 16.04 1.60 -4.00
CA PRO A 109 15.27 0.40 -3.75
C PRO A 109 15.82 -0.38 -2.55
N ILE A 110 14.93 -1.00 -1.77
CA ILE A 110 15.31 -1.96 -0.73
C ILE A 110 15.13 -3.37 -1.29
N ASN A 111 16.24 -4.03 -1.61
CA ASN A 111 16.24 -5.35 -2.24
C ASN A 111 16.38 -6.51 -1.24
N GLU A 112 16.83 -6.22 -0.01
CA GLU A 112 17.10 -7.24 1.00
C GLU A 112 16.10 -7.18 2.15
N SER A 113 15.68 -8.37 2.61
CA SER A 113 14.82 -8.49 3.78
C SER A 113 15.62 -8.22 5.05
N LYS A 114 15.09 -7.36 5.93
CA LYS A 114 15.69 -7.09 7.25
C LYS A 114 15.14 -7.99 8.37
N CYS A 115 14.45 -9.08 8.01
CA CYS A 115 13.89 -10.00 9.01
C CYS A 115 14.96 -10.87 9.70
N GLY A 116 16.08 -11.19 9.02
CA GLY A 116 17.14 -12.06 9.56
C GLY A 116 16.59 -13.36 10.17
N ASP A 117 17.07 -13.69 11.38
CA ASP A 117 16.72 -14.91 12.13
C ASP A 117 15.41 -14.78 12.94
N CYS A 118 14.54 -13.82 12.62
CA CYS A 118 13.22 -13.68 13.23
C CYS A 118 12.45 -15.02 13.23
N ILE A 119 12.08 -15.51 14.42
CA ILE A 119 11.27 -16.72 14.62
C ILE A 119 9.86 -16.41 15.12
N ASN A 120 9.63 -15.23 15.70
CA ASN A 120 8.34 -14.80 16.23
C ASN A 120 7.86 -13.53 15.52
N HIS A 121 6.56 -13.43 15.27
CA HIS A 121 5.92 -12.27 14.66
C HIS A 121 5.51 -11.25 15.73
N THR A 122 6.45 -10.43 16.22
CA THR A 122 6.07 -9.28 17.05
C THR A 122 5.51 -8.17 16.17
N PHE A 123 4.18 -8.05 16.17
CA PHE A 123 3.47 -6.89 15.64
C PHE A 123 3.54 -5.74 16.65
N GLU A 124 4.17 -4.63 16.29
CA GLU A 124 3.90 -3.35 16.97
C GLU A 124 2.77 -2.62 16.23
N PRO A 125 1.67 -2.24 16.92
CA PRO A 125 0.49 -1.67 16.28
C PRO A 125 0.68 -0.17 15.98
N LEU A 126 1.43 0.16 14.93
CA LEU A 126 1.41 1.48 14.31
C LEU A 126 0.81 1.38 12.90
N ARG A 127 -0.29 2.10 12.63
CA ARG A 127 -1.08 1.96 11.39
C ARG A 127 -0.99 3.21 10.53
N SER A 128 -0.81 3.04 9.22
CA SER A 128 -0.72 4.16 8.28
C SER A 128 -1.26 3.83 6.89
N ASN A 129 -1.75 4.85 6.19
CA ASN A 129 -2.10 4.79 4.77
C ASN A 129 -0.96 5.46 3.99
N LYS A 130 -0.38 4.75 3.02
CA LYS A 130 0.74 5.26 2.22
C LYS A 130 0.38 5.23 0.73
N VAL A 131 0.67 6.33 0.04
CA VAL A 131 0.56 6.46 -1.43
C VAL A 131 1.97 6.50 -2.00
N VAL A 132 2.25 5.68 -3.00
CA VAL A 132 3.56 5.57 -3.63
C VAL A 132 3.51 6.11 -5.05
N PHE A 133 4.43 6.99 -5.43
CA PHE A 133 4.48 7.54 -6.78
C PHE A 133 5.48 6.78 -7.64
N ILE A 134 5.13 6.54 -8.90
CA ILE A 134 5.95 5.87 -9.91
C ILE A 134 6.14 6.83 -11.06
N ASN A 135 7.39 7.17 -11.32
CA ASN A 135 7.77 8.07 -12.42
C ASN A 135 8.03 7.26 -13.70
N LYS A 136 7.31 7.58 -14.78
CA LYS A 136 7.63 7.14 -16.14
C LYS A 136 8.67 8.10 -16.71
N LYS A 137 9.92 7.63 -16.81
CA LYS A 137 10.92 8.29 -17.66
C LYS A 137 10.53 8.17 -19.13
#